data_AF-A0A1V4R9A5-F1
#
_entry.id   AF-A0A1V4R9A5-F1
#
_cell.length_a   1.000
_cell.length_b   1.000
_cell.length_c   1.000
_cell.angle_alpha   90.00
_cell.angle_beta   90.00
_cell.angle_gamma   90.00
#
_symmetry.space_group_name_H-M   'P 1'
#
loop_
_entity.id
_entity.type
_entity.pdbx_description
1 polymer ?
#
loop_
_entity_poly.entity_id
_entity_poly.type
_entity_poly.pdbx_seq_one_letter_code
_entity_poly.pdbx_strand_id
1 'polypeptide(L)' 'RAISRHEITCNMMDILECVKRNLKNSGSAFILYPQNRWDDIDNFAKKVDLKTRKKFVLDSEENKKKVIVELVHA' A
#
# COMPACT_ATOMS: atom_id res chain seq x y z
N ARG A 1 27.20 11.42 -13.15
CA ARG A 1 26.90 11.54 -11.70
C ARG A 1 26.30 10.20 -11.26
N ALA A 2 27.08 9.35 -10.60
CA ALA A 2 26.58 8.04 -10.15
C ALA A 2 25.65 8.27 -8.95
N ILE A 3 24.37 7.95 -9.11
CA ILE A 3 23.42 7.92 -8.00
C ILE A 3 23.47 6.47 -7.48
N SER A 4 23.99 6.27 -6.27
CA SER A 4 23.86 4.98 -5.59
C SER A 4 22.38 4.68 -5.39
N ARG A 5 21.85 3.67 -6.09
CA ARG A 5 20.49 3.18 -5.87
C ARG A 5 20.55 2.19 -4.72
N HIS A 6 20.11 2.62 -3.54
CA HIS A 6 19.87 1.72 -2.44
C HIS A 6 18.55 1.00 -2.70
N GLU A 7 18.63 -0.23 -3.19
CA GLU A 7 17.47 -1.09 -3.36
C GLU A 7 17.14 -1.74 -2.02
N ILE A 8 15.90 -1.53 -1.54
CA ILE A 8 15.39 -2.18 -0.34
C ILE A 8 14.60 -3.38 -0.80
N THR A 9 15.12 -4.58 -0.53
CA THR A 9 14.33 -5.82 -0.65
C THR A 9 13.27 -5.81 0.44
N CYS A 10 12.01 -5.66 0.03
CA CYS A 10 10.86 -5.69 0.93
C CYS A 10 9.69 -6.42 0.28
N ASN A 11 8.83 -6.98 1.12
CA ASN A 11 7.56 -7.57 0.74
C ASN A 11 6.39 -6.67 1.22
N MET A 12 5.15 -7.05 0.89
CA MET A 12 3.96 -6.28 1.27
C MET A 12 3.79 -6.12 2.78
N MET A 13 4.11 -7.14 3.59
CA MET A 13 4.03 -7.05 5.05
C MET A 13 5.01 -6.02 5.59
N ASP A 14 6.26 -6.01 5.11
CA ASP A 14 7.27 -5.05 5.57
C ASP A 14 6.82 -3.60 5.31
N ILE A 15 6.20 -3.35 4.14
CA ILE A 15 5.65 -2.05 3.78
C ILE A 15 4.51 -1.68 4.73
N LEU A 16 3.57 -2.59 4.97
CA LEU A 16 2.39 -2.34 5.80
C LEU A 16 2.74 -2.16 7.29
N GLU A 17 3.72 -2.91 7.81
CA GLU A 17 4.26 -2.71 9.16
C GLU A 17 4.91 -1.33 9.28
N CYS A 18 5.68 -0.92 8.26
CA CYS A 18 6.27 0.41 8.23
C CYS A 18 5.20 1.51 8.21
N VAL A 19 4.13 1.32 7.43
CA VAL A 19 2.97 2.22 7.43
C VAL A 19 2.34 2.27 8.82
N LYS A 20 1.99 1.11 9.41
CA LYS A 20 1.38 1.02 10.74
C LYS A 20 2.18 1.75 11.81
N ARG A 21 3.49 1.55 11.82
CA ARG A 21 4.41 2.17 12.79
C ARG A 21 4.45 3.70 12.69
N ASN A 22 4.36 4.25 11.48
CA ASN A 22 4.51 5.69 11.25
C ASN A 22 3.16 6.44 11.16
N LEU A 23 2.05 5.71 11.03
CA LEU A 23 0.73 6.29 10.88
C LEU A 23 0.24 6.88 12.21
N LYS A 24 -0.13 8.17 12.22
CA LYS A 24 -0.77 8.79 13.39
C LYS A 24 -2.16 8.19 13.62
N ASN A 25 -2.65 8.21 14.87
CA ASN A 25 -3.96 7.65 15.24
C ASN A 25 -5.13 8.22 14.41
N SER A 26 -5.08 9.51 14.05
CA SER A 26 -6.07 10.18 13.18
C SER A 26 -5.67 10.28 11.71
N GLY A 27 -4.51 9.71 11.34
CA GLY A 27 -3.96 9.81 9.98
C GLY A 27 -4.52 8.75 9.03
N SER A 28 -4.20 8.94 7.75
CA SER A 28 -4.35 7.92 6.71
C SER A 28 -3.08 7.83 5.88
N ALA A 29 -2.85 6.65 5.31
CA ALA A 29 -1.79 6.38 4.35
C ALA A 29 -2.40 5.93 3.03
N PHE A 30 -1.71 6.16 1.92
CA PHE A 30 -2.17 5.77 0.59
C PHE A 30 -1.12 4.87 -0.06
N ILE A 31 -1.54 3.74 -0.62
CA ILE A 31 -0.68 2.84 -1.38
C ILE A 31 -1.23 2.72 -2.80
N LEU A 32 -0.34 2.84 -3.79
CA LEU A 32 -0.63 2.55 -5.19
C LEU A 32 -0.15 1.14 -5.53
N TYR A 33 -1.04 0.28 -6.04
CA TYR A 33 -0.71 -1.11 -6.31
C TYR A 33 -1.45 -1.67 -7.53
N PRO A 34 -0.99 -2.78 -8.14
CA PRO A 34 -1.73 -3.48 -9.19
C PRO A 34 -3.11 -3.95 -8.71
N GLN A 35 -4.14 -3.75 -9.53
CA GLN A 35 -5.52 -4.11 -9.16
C GLN A 35 -5.69 -5.61 -8.90
N ASN A 36 -5.00 -6.48 -9.63
CA ASN A 36 -5.12 -7.94 -9.49
C ASN A 36 -4.60 -8.47 -8.14
N ARG A 37 -3.88 -7.65 -7.36
CA ARG A 37 -3.38 -8.00 -6.03
C ARG A 37 -4.13 -7.28 -4.91
N TRP A 38 -5.35 -6.80 -5.18
CA TRP A 38 -6.12 -6.07 -4.18
C TRP A 38 -6.48 -6.96 -2.98
N ASP A 39 -6.84 -8.22 -3.21
CA ASP A 39 -7.17 -9.19 -2.16
C ASP A 39 -6.00 -9.37 -1.20
N ASP A 40 -4.77 -9.39 -1.74
CA ASP A 40 -3.55 -9.47 -0.94
C ASP A 40 -3.47 -8.27 0.03
N ILE A 41 -3.74 -7.04 -0.43
CA ILE A 41 -3.67 -5.83 0.40
C ILE A 41 -4.63 -5.93 1.58
N ASP A 42 -5.89 -6.29 1.32
CA ASP A 42 -6.90 -6.42 2.39
C ASP A 42 -6.51 -7.52 3.39
N ASN A 43 -5.97 -8.64 2.91
CA ASN A 43 -5.54 -9.75 3.75
C ASN A 43 -4.31 -9.41 4.60
N PHE A 44 -3.31 -8.73 4.03
CA PHE A 44 -2.11 -8.35 4.77
C PHE A 44 -2.34 -7.14 5.70
N ALA A 45 -3.17 -6.17 5.31
CA ALA A 45 -3.49 -5.01 6.16
C ALA A 45 -4.12 -5.44 7.49
N LYS A 46 -5.03 -6.42 7.45
CA LYS A 46 -5.65 -6.99 8.66
C LYS A 46 -4.65 -7.63 9.61
N LYS A 47 -3.54 -8.18 9.10
CA LYS A 47 -2.49 -8.81 9.94
C LYS A 47 -1.65 -7.80 10.72
N VAL A 48 -1.71 -6.51 10.37
CA VAL A 48 -0.93 -5.44 11.01
C VAL A 48 -1.81 -4.36 11.63
N ASP A 49 -3.05 -4.68 11.99
CA ASP A 49 -4.03 -3.76 12.58
C ASP A 49 -4.25 -2.48 11.74
N LEU A 50 -4.30 -2.65 10.42
CA LEU A 50 -4.74 -1.64 9.46
C LEU A 50 -6.03 -2.10 8.77
N LYS A 51 -6.85 -1.13 8.35
CA LYS A 51 -8.02 -1.37 7.51
C LYS A 51 -8.01 -0.47 6.29
N THR A 52 -8.54 -0.98 5.19
CA THR A 52 -8.77 -0.19 3.99
C THR A 52 -10.04 0.63 4.14
N ARG A 53 -9.94 1.95 4.00
CA ARG A 53 -11.09 2.86 4.10
C ARG A 53 -11.70 3.19 2.74
N LYS A 54 -10.87 3.49 1.74
CA LYS A 54 -11.30 3.86 0.38
C LYS A 54 -10.43 3.19 -0.66
N LYS A 55 -11.01 3.00 -1.85
CA LYS A 55 -10.35 2.41 -3.01
C LYS A 55 -10.67 3.28 -4.24
N PHE A 56 -9.64 3.63 -5.00
CA PHE A 56 -9.78 4.38 -6.24
C PHE A 56 -9.13 3.56 -7.36
N VAL A 57 -9.91 3.11 -8.33
CA VAL A 57 -9.37 2.42 -9.50
C VAL A 57 -8.90 3.47 -10.49
N LEU A 58 -7.65 3.36 -10.90
CA LEU A 58 -7.06 4.18 -11.94
C LEU A 58 -7.10 3.38 -13.24
N ASP A 59 -7.90 3.87 -14.19
CA ASP A 59 -7.83 3.40 -15.57
C ASP A 59 -6.55 3.95 -16.20
N SER A 60 -5.63 3.04 -16.52
CA SER A 60 -4.39 3.36 -17.22
C SER A 60 -4.52 2.86 -18.66
N GLU A 61 -4.14 3.70 -19.62
CA GLU A 61 -4.22 3.40 -21.06
C GLU A 61 -3.44 2.12 -21.45
N GLU A 62 -2.43 1.73 -20.65
CA GLU A 62 -1.62 0.52 -20.88
C GLU A 62 -2.06 -0.69 -20.03
N ASN A 63 -3.27 -1.23 -20.18
CA ASN A 63 -3.71 -2.57 -19.71
C ASN A 63 -3.37 -3.01 -18.25
N LYS A 64 -2.83 -2.13 -17.41
CA LYS A 64 -2.32 -2.39 -16.07
C LYS A 64 -3.09 -1.50 -15.12
N LYS A 65 -4.34 -1.86 -14.90
CA LYS A 65 -5.20 -1.16 -13.94
C LYS A 65 -4.53 -1.16 -12.57
N LYS A 66 -4.48 0.03 -11.97
CA LYS A 66 -3.92 0.22 -10.63
C LYS A 66 -5.04 0.62 -9.68
N VAL A 67 -4.83 0.37 -8.41
CA VAL A 67 -5.71 0.83 -7.33
C VAL A 67 -4.90 1.67 -6.36
N ILE A 68 -5.46 2.81 -5.98
CA ILE A 68 -5.03 3.55 -4.79
C ILE A 68 -5.90 3.08 -3.64
N VAL A 69 -5.27 2.63 -2.57
CA VAL A 69 -5.93 2.17 -1.35
C VAL A 69 -5.59 3.12 -0.21
N GLU A 70 -6.62 3.67 0.44
CA GLU A 70 -6.47 4.42 1.69
C GLU A 70 -6.45 3.42 2.87
N LEU A 71 -5.37 3.44 3.64
CA LEU A 71 -5.17 2.67 4.87
C LEU A 71 -5.32 3.57 6.10
N VAL A 72 -6.03 3.09 7.10
CA VAL A 72 -6.16 3.71 8.42
C VAL A 72 -5.94 2.67 9.51
N HIS A 73 -5.69 3.09 10.74
CA HIS A 73 -5.71 2.18 11.89
C HIS A 73 -7.06 1.44 11.96
N ALA A 74 -7.00 0.13 12.22
CA ALA A 74 -8.18 -0.72 12.36
C ALA A 74 -9.11 -0.24 13.48
#